data_AF-A0AB73BSQ0-F1
#
_entry.id   AF-A0AB73BSQ0-F1
#
_cell.length_a   1.000
_cell.length_b   1.000
_cell.length_c   1.000
_cell.angle_alpha   90.00
_cell.angle_beta   90.00
_cell.angle_gamma   90.00
#
_symmetry.space_group_name_H-M   'P 1'
#
loop_
_entity.id
_entity.type
_entity.pdbx_description
1 polymer ?
#
loop_
_entity_poly.entity_id
_entity_poly.type
_entity_poly.pdbx_seq_one_letter_code
_entity_poly.pdbx_strand_id
1 'polypeptide(L)' 'MRREKSLRELRNELYSGYFVCVLFLCGVIFRNAISWEWLRVGIICGFVLVLFDLVSLQYKFLK' A
#
# COMPACT_ATOMS: atom_id res chain seq x y z
N MET A 1 -25.23 11.76 7.83
CA MET A 1 -24.14 12.10 8.78
C MET A 1 -23.24 10.94 9.22
N ARG A 2 -23.69 9.89 9.96
CA ARG A 2 -22.76 8.84 10.47
C ARG A 2 -22.16 7.94 9.37
N ARG A 3 -22.94 7.55 8.36
CA ARG A 3 -22.44 6.76 7.20
C ARG A 3 -21.44 7.52 6.32
N GLU A 4 -21.64 8.83 6.13
CA GLU A 4 -20.75 9.65 5.30
C GLU A 4 -19.38 9.87 5.94
N LYS A 5 -19.31 9.98 7.28
CA LYS A 5 -18.03 10.01 7.99
C LYS A 5 -17.26 8.70 7.82
N SER A 6 -17.94 7.56 8.00
CA SER A 6 -17.34 6.24 7.82
C SER A 6 -16.81 6.03 6.38
N LEU A 7 -17.55 6.47 5.36
CA LEU A 7 -17.08 6.41 3.97
C LEU A 7 -15.87 7.32 3.70
N ARG A 8 -15.81 8.52 4.30
CA ARG A 8 -14.63 9.41 4.17
C ARG A 8 -13.40 8.84 4.85
N GLU A 9 -13.56 8.24 6.04
CA GLU A 9 -12.47 7.58 6.76
C GLU A 9 -11.92 6.41 5.97
N LEU A 10 -12.80 5.52 5.48
CA LEU A 10 -12.42 4.37 4.66
C LEU A 10 -11.74 4.80 3.35
N ARG A 11 -12.22 5.89 2.74
CA ARG A 11 -11.60 6.47 1.54
C ARG A 11 -10.22 7.06 1.84
N ASN A 12 -10.05 7.76 2.96
CA ASN A 12 -8.74 8.28 3.37
C ASN A 12 -7.74 7.15 3.66
N GLU A 13 -8.21 6.06 4.26
CA GLU A 13 -7.41 4.87 4.53
C GLU A 13 -6.94 4.21 3.22
N LEU A 14 -7.84 4.09 2.24
CA LEU A 14 -7.52 3.67 0.86
C LEU A 14 -6.49 4.58 0.19
N TYR A 15 -6.68 5.90 0.23
CA TYR A 15 -5.72 6.85 -0.35
C TYR A 15 -4.36 6.81 0.34
N SER A 16 -4.34 6.66 1.68
CA SER A 16 -3.10 6.47 2.44
C SER A 16 -2.40 5.18 2.04
N GLY A 17 -3.14 4.08 1.92
CA GLY A 17 -2.63 2.81 1.42
C GLY A 17 -2.02 2.95 0.03
N TYR A 18 -2.71 3.63 -0.90
CA TYR A 18 -2.19 3.87 -2.26
C TYR A 18 -0.88 4.63 -2.24
N PHE A 19 -0.80 5.68 -1.42
CA PHE A 19 0.41 6.47 -1.28
C PHE A 19 1.60 5.62 -0.78
N VAL A 20 1.38 4.81 0.26
CA VAL A 20 2.41 3.90 0.77
C VAL A 20 2.80 2.86 -0.28
N CYS A 21 1.83 2.31 -1.02
CA CYS A 21 2.08 1.34 -2.08
C CYS A 21 2.94 1.94 -3.21
N VAL A 22 2.73 3.21 -3.56
CA VAL A 22 3.57 3.94 -4.52
C VAL A 22 5.01 4.13 -4.00
N LEU A 23 5.21 4.43 -2.71
CA LEU A 23 6.55 4.53 -2.14
C LEU A 23 7.31 3.20 -2.21
N PHE A 24 6.63 2.10 -1.88
CA PHE A 24 7.20 0.76 -2.02
C PHE A 24 7.46 0.40 -3.49
N LEU A 25 6.56 0.76 -4.42
CA LEU A 25 6.78 0.58 -5.85
C LEU A 25 8.04 1.31 -6.33
N CYS A 26 8.25 2.56 -5.89
CA CYS A 26 9.49 3.28 -6.16
C CYS A 26 10.71 2.51 -5.62
N GLY A 27 10.64 2.02 -4.38
CA GLY A 27 11.70 1.19 -3.80
C GLY A 27 12.00 -0.08 -4.61
N VAL A 28 10.97 -0.74 -5.14
CA VAL A 28 11.11 -1.92 -6.02
C VAL A 28 11.73 -1.54 -7.36
N ILE A 29 11.32 -0.43 -7.98
CA ILE A 29 11.86 0.06 -9.26
C ILE A 29 13.36 0.40 -9.10
N PHE A 30 13.71 1.11 -8.03
CA PHE A 30 15.09 1.50 -7.73
C PHE A 30 15.89 0.45 -6.96
N ARG A 31 15.39 -0.79 -6.83
CA ARG A 31 16.05 -1.85 -6.04
C ARG A 31 17.50 -2.11 -6.46
N ASN A 32 17.82 -1.91 -7.74
CA ASN A 32 19.16 -2.14 -8.27
C ASN A 32 20.17 -1.08 -7.80
N ALA A 33 19.71 0.09 -7.34
CA ALA A 33 20.56 1.11 -6.71
C ALA A 33 20.88 0.77 -5.25
N ILE A 34 20.18 -0.19 -4.65
CA ILE A 34 20.36 -0.61 -3.26
C ILE A 34 21.40 -1.72 -3.22
N SER A 35 22.59 -1.43 -2.67
CA SER A 35 23.66 -2.42 -2.52
C SER A 35 23.28 -3.56 -1.56
N TRP A 36 22.49 -3.27 -0.52
CA TRP A 36 22.09 -4.27 0.49
C TRP A 36 21.00 -5.22 -0.01
N GLU A 37 21.34 -6.51 -0.12
CA GLU A 37 20.42 -7.56 -0.58
C GLU A 37 19.21 -7.74 0.34
N TRP A 38 19.44 -7.74 1.66
CA TRP A 38 18.38 -7.86 2.67
C TRP A 38 17.35 -6.73 2.56
N LEU A 39 17.82 -5.49 2.28
CA LEU A 39 16.93 -4.35 2.11
C LEU A 39 16.10 -4.47 0.83
N ARG A 40 16.69 -4.97 -0.27
CA ARG A 40 15.94 -5.26 -1.51
C ARG A 40 14.82 -6.26 -1.27
N VAL A 41 15.12 -7.38 -0.59
CA VAL A 41 14.13 -8.41 -0.27
C VAL A 41 13.05 -7.84 0.65
N GLY A 42 13.44 -7.08 1.68
CA GLY A 42 12.49 -6.43 2.59
C GLY A 42 11.52 -5.48 1.88
N ILE A 43 12.02 -4.67 0.93
CA ILE A 43 11.19 -3.77 0.13
C ILE A 43 10.23 -4.55 -0.78
N ILE A 44 10.69 -5.62 -1.43
CA ILE A 44 9.82 -6.46 -2.30
C ILE A 44 8.74 -7.14 -1.46
N CYS A 45 9.09 -7.77 -0.34
CA CYS A 45 8.12 -8.41 0.54
C CYS A 45 7.13 -7.39 1.13
N GLY A 46 7.62 -6.24 1.58
CA GLY A 46 6.78 -5.15 2.09
C GLY A 46 5.81 -4.63 1.03
N PHE A 47 6.26 -4.47 -0.21
CA PHE A 47 5.40 -4.08 -1.33
C PHE A 47 4.27 -5.09 -1.54
N VAL A 48 4.58 -6.38 -1.59
CA VAL A 48 3.56 -7.44 -1.79
C VAL A 48 2.54 -7.46 -0.65
N LEU A 49 2.97 -7.32 0.60
CA LEU A 49 2.07 -7.28 1.76
C LEU A 49 1.12 -6.08 1.71
N VAL A 50 1.66 -4.89 1.43
CA VAL A 50 0.83 -3.66 1.28
C VAL A 50 -0.16 -3.84 0.14
N LEU A 51 0.24 -4.44 -0.97
CA LEU A 51 -0.63 -4.66 -2.13
C LEU A 51 -1.80 -5.59 -1.80
N PHE A 52 -1.55 -6.66 -1.05
CA PHE A 52 -2.61 -7.56 -0.55
C PHE A 52 -3.58 -6.86 0.41
N ASP A 53 -3.06 -6.09 1.36
CA ASP A 53 -3.89 -5.35 2.32
C ASP A 53 -4.79 -4.34 1.61
N LEU A 54 -4.23 -3.65 0.62
CA LEU A 54 -4.92 -2.64 -0.17
C LEU A 54 -5.99 -3.26 -1.09
N VAL A 55 -5.72 -4.42 -1.70
CA VAL A 55 -6.73 -5.19 -2.44
C VAL A 55 -7.87 -5.65 -1.51
N SER A 56 -7.55 -6.06 -0.28
CA SER A 56 -8.55 -6.43 0.73
C SER A 56 -9.40 -5.23 1.14
N LEU A 57 -8.80 -4.06 1.37
CA LEU A 57 -9.51 -2.82 1.68
C LEU A 57 -10.40 -2.36 0.52
N GLN A 58 -9.87 -2.41 -0.70
CA GLN A 58 -10.59 -2.10 -1.94
C GLN A 58 -11.81 -3.02 -2.10
N TYR A 59 -11.65 -4.32 -1.82
CA TYR A 59 -12.73 -5.30 -1.88
C TYR A 59 -13.82 -5.00 -0.83
N LYS A 60 -13.44 -4.62 0.40
CA LYS A 60 -14.38 -4.18 1.45
C LYS A 60 -15.09 -2.87 1.11
N PHE A 61 -14.47 -1.99 0.32
CA PHE A 61 -15.09 -0.74 -0.13
C PHE A 61 -16.10 -0.96 -1.27
N LEU A 62 -15.82 -1.92 -2.16
CA LEU A 62 -16.68 -2.27 -3.29
C LEU A 62 -17.89 -3.13 -2.92
N LYS A 63 -17.83 -3.88 -1.81
CA LYS A 63 -18.90 -4.74 -1.29
C LYS A 63 -19.73 -4.04 -0.23
#